data_AF-A0A3M3L944-F1
#
_entry.id   AF-A0A3M3L944-F1
#
_cell.length_a   1.000
_cell.length_b   1.000
_cell.length_c   1.000
_cell.angle_alpha   90.00
_cell.angle_beta   90.00
_cell.angle_gamma   90.00
#
_symmetry.space_group_name_H-M   'P 1'
#
loop_
_entity.id
_entity.type
_entity.pdbx_description
1 polymer ?
#
loop_
_entity_poly.entity_id
_entity_poly.type
_entity_poly.pdbx_seq_one_letter_code
_entity_poly.pdbx_strand_id
1 'polypeptide(L)'
;MAVGHWPSALHPPATFSLLPQTAGSEGGRNLIGVFMRLYLCEKPSQGKDIAAVLGAKTRGEGCLRGPGVAVTWGIGHLLETAAPDAYGDHLKNWSLDTLPILPAQWKVIVKPKTASQFKVVKQLLKEA
;
A
#
# COMPACT_ATOMS: atom_id res chain seq x y z
N MET A 1 6.32 -43.75 -10.78
CA MET A 1 7.57 -43.20 -10.21
C MET A 1 8.57 -43.08 -11.34
N ALA A 2 8.78 -41.87 -11.85
CA ALA A 2 9.78 -41.61 -12.89
C ALA A 2 10.71 -40.53 -12.35
N VAL A 3 11.96 -40.93 -12.10
CA VAL A 3 13.01 -40.06 -11.55
C VAL A 3 13.67 -39.39 -12.75
N GLY A 4 13.24 -38.15 -13.03
CA GLY A 4 13.78 -37.34 -14.13
C GLY A 4 15.12 -36.73 -13.75
N HIS A 5 16.15 -37.07 -14.54
CA HIS A 5 17.49 -36.50 -14.50
C HIS A 5 17.50 -34.99 -14.80
N TRP A 6 18.31 -34.25 -14.06
CA TRP A 6 18.61 -32.83 -14.28
C TRP A 6 19.93 -32.67 -15.05
N PRO A 7 20.00 -31.94 -16.17
CA PRO A 7 21.28 -31.61 -16.78
C PRO A 7 21.86 -30.32 -16.18
N SER A 8 23.08 -30.46 -15.63
CA SER A 8 24.00 -29.36 -15.32
C SER A 8 24.46 -28.67 -16.60
N ALA A 9 24.34 -27.35 -16.65
CA ALA A 9 25.16 -26.50 -17.51
C ALA A 9 25.31 -25.10 -16.90
N LEU A 10 26.47 -24.88 -16.28
CA LEU A 10 27.01 -23.57 -15.93
C LEU A 10 27.64 -22.96 -17.19
N HIS A 11 27.30 -21.72 -17.53
CA HIS A 11 28.18 -20.83 -18.30
C HIS A 11 28.16 -19.39 -17.70
N PRO A 12 29.32 -18.69 -17.72
CA PRO A 12 29.61 -17.48 -16.94
C PRO A 12 29.04 -16.16 -17.54
N PRO A 13 29.06 -15.04 -16.78
CA PRO A 13 28.41 -13.79 -17.17
C PRO A 13 29.14 -13.03 -18.29
N ALA A 14 28.33 -12.38 -19.14
CA ALA A 14 28.79 -11.54 -20.25
C ALA A 14 29.62 -10.34 -19.76
N THR A 15 30.74 -10.13 -20.45
CA THR A 15 31.69 -9.03 -20.34
C THR A 15 31.01 -7.68 -20.58
N PHE A 16 31.14 -6.75 -19.62
CA PHE A 16 30.69 -5.37 -19.74
C PHE A 16 31.68 -4.58 -20.60
N SER A 17 31.33 -4.35 -21.87
CA SER A 17 32.10 -3.50 -22.78
C SER A 17 31.85 -2.03 -22.48
N LEU A 18 32.93 -1.30 -22.16
CA LEU A 18 32.99 0.16 -22.09
C LEU A 18 32.70 0.77 -23.47
N LEU A 19 31.80 1.75 -23.54
CA LEU A 19 31.67 2.70 -24.64
C LEU A 19 31.50 4.13 -24.09
N PRO A 20 31.90 5.16 -24.87
CA PRO A 20 32.48 6.39 -24.35
C PRO A 20 31.45 7.48 -24.03
N GLN A 21 31.85 8.40 -23.14
CA GLN A 21 31.15 9.66 -22.91
C GLN A 21 31.30 10.57 -24.12
N THR A 22 30.19 11.01 -24.71
CA THR A 22 30.13 12.22 -25.52
C THR A 22 29.11 13.17 -24.93
N ALA A 23 29.60 14.32 -24.48
CA ALA A 23 28.81 15.47 -24.09
C ALA A 23 27.99 15.97 -25.29
N GLY A 24 26.68 16.13 -25.08
CA GLY A 24 25.74 16.65 -26.06
C GLY A 24 24.53 17.19 -25.33
N SER A 25 24.54 18.49 -25.10
CA SER A 25 23.42 19.29 -24.60
C SER A 25 22.26 19.22 -25.60
N GLU A 26 21.09 18.75 -25.18
CA GLU A 26 19.78 19.26 -25.63
C GLU A 26 18.62 18.60 -24.86
N GLY A 27 18.00 19.36 -23.95
CA GLY A 27 16.55 19.54 -23.89
C GLY A 27 15.61 18.33 -23.75
N GLY A 28 16.07 17.19 -23.27
CA GLY A 28 15.21 16.05 -22.91
C GLY A 28 14.41 16.34 -21.65
N ARG A 29 13.25 16.98 -21.80
CA ARG A 29 12.26 17.22 -20.74
C ARG A 29 12.04 15.88 -20.01
N ASN A 30 12.49 15.79 -18.76
CA ASN A 30 12.25 14.65 -17.87
C ASN A 30 10.73 14.50 -17.67
N LEU A 31 10.10 13.71 -18.54
CA LEU A 31 8.73 13.24 -18.42
C LEU A 31 8.64 11.96 -17.57
N ILE A 32 9.70 11.62 -16.84
CA ILE A 32 9.60 10.74 -15.69
C ILE A 32 8.93 11.52 -14.55
N GLY A 33 7.61 11.72 -14.65
CA GLY A 33 6.82 11.96 -13.46
C GLY A 33 7.24 10.90 -12.45
N VAL A 34 7.81 11.33 -11.32
CA VAL A 34 8.37 10.42 -10.32
C VAL A 34 7.22 9.64 -9.71
N PHE A 35 6.85 8.52 -10.34
CA PHE A 35 5.79 7.65 -9.86
C PHE A 35 6.22 7.08 -8.50
N MET A 36 5.52 7.48 -7.45
CA MET A 36 5.74 6.97 -6.10
C MET A 36 4.99 5.65 -5.95
N ARG A 37 5.71 4.55 -5.72
CA ARG A 37 5.07 3.27 -5.36
C ARG A 37 4.73 3.25 -3.87
N LEU A 38 3.45 3.09 -3.55
CA LEU A 38 2.97 2.96 -2.17
C LEU A 38 2.80 1.48 -1.78
N TYR A 39 3.36 1.11 -0.64
CA TYR A 39 3.18 -0.19 -0.01
C TYR A 39 2.37 -0.01 1.27
N LEU A 40 1.18 -0.63 1.34
CA LEU A 40 0.30 -0.60 2.50
C LEU A 40 0.38 -1.95 3.24
N CYS A 41 0.85 -1.91 4.48
CA CYS A 41 1.04 -3.09 5.33
C CYS A 41 -0.08 -3.24 6.37
N GLU A 42 -0.21 -4.41 6.99
CA GLU A 42 -1.22 -4.69 8.01
C GLU A 42 -0.91 -4.00 9.35
N LYS A 43 0.37 -3.94 9.72
CA LYS A 43 0.82 -3.36 11.01
C LYS A 43 2.18 -2.66 10.91
N PRO A 44 2.54 -1.83 11.90
CA PRO A 44 3.79 -1.06 11.87
C PRO A 44 5.06 -1.89 11.79
N SER A 45 5.12 -3.07 12.43
CA SER A 45 6.32 -3.91 12.39
C SER A 45 6.60 -4.42 10.98
N GLN A 46 5.58 -4.97 10.31
CA GLN A 46 5.67 -5.41 8.92
C GLN A 46 6.08 -4.27 7.99
N GLY A 47 5.52 -3.07 8.18
CA GLY A 47 5.88 -1.89 7.40
C GLY A 47 7.35 -1.49 7.56
N LYS A 48 7.91 -1.60 8.77
CA LYS A 48 9.34 -1.32 9.03
C LYS A 48 10.24 -2.33 8.34
N ASP A 49 9.90 -3.62 8.40
CA ASP A 49 10.69 -4.69 7.78
C ASP A 49 10.74 -4.51 6.25
N ILE A 50 9.59 -4.21 5.63
CA ILE A 50 9.49 -3.95 4.19
C ILE A 50 10.24 -2.67 3.81
N ALA A 51 10.09 -1.60 4.58
CA ALA A 51 10.75 -0.33 4.33
C ALA A 51 12.29 -0.44 4.34
N ALA A 52 12.84 -1.28 5.23
CA ALA A 52 14.28 -1.52 5.30
C ALA A 52 14.83 -2.11 4.00
N VAL A 53 14.13 -3.07 3.40
CA VAL A 53 14.51 -3.70 2.13
C VAL A 53 14.33 -2.75 0.94
N LEU A 54 13.27 -1.93 0.96
CA LEU A 54 12.95 -0.98 -0.12
C LEU A 54 13.75 0.33 -0.07
N GLY A 55 14.60 0.53 0.94
CA GLY A 55 15.35 1.77 1.11
C GLY A 55 14.50 2.98 1.53
N ALA A 56 13.30 2.75 2.08
CA ALA A 56 12.43 3.80 2.62
C ALA A 56 12.87 4.17 4.05
N LYS A 57 13.86 5.05 4.16
CA LYS A 57 14.53 5.39 5.44
C LYS A 57 14.02 6.68 6.09
N THR A 58 13.36 7.55 5.33
CA THR A 58 12.89 8.85 5.83
C THR A 58 11.59 8.66 6.59
N ARG A 59 11.58 9.03 7.88
CA ARG A 59 10.40 8.89 8.73
C ARG A 59 9.37 9.99 8.45
N GLY A 60 8.13 9.59 8.24
CA GLY A 60 6.96 10.47 8.22
C GLY A 60 5.95 10.08 9.30
N GLU A 61 4.90 10.87 9.45
CA GLU A 61 3.76 10.47 10.29
C GLU A 61 3.08 9.25 9.67
N GLY A 62 3.02 8.14 10.40
CA GLY A 62 2.36 6.91 9.95
C GLY A 62 2.97 6.21 8.73
N CYS A 63 4.17 6.59 8.29
CA CYS A 63 4.82 6.02 7.11
C CYS A 63 6.35 6.18 7.13
N LEU A 64 7.01 5.49 6.20
CA LEU A 64 8.41 5.63 5.85
C LEU A 64 8.53 5.93 4.35
N ARG A 65 9.42 6.82 3.94
CA ARG A 65 9.59 7.26 2.55
C ARG A 65 11.03 7.04 2.07
N GLY A 66 11.17 6.80 0.78
CA GLY A 66 12.43 6.70 0.07
C GLY A 66 12.29 7.19 -1.38
N PRO A 67 13.37 7.16 -2.17
CA PRO A 67 13.31 7.59 -3.57
C PRO A 67 12.28 6.77 -4.37
N GLY A 68 11.19 7.41 -4.80
CA GLY A 68 10.13 6.77 -5.58
C GLY A 68 9.29 5.72 -4.81
N VAL A 69 9.36 5.69 -3.48
CA VAL A 69 8.64 4.71 -2.66
C VAL A 69 8.14 5.30 -1.34
N ALA A 70 6.95 4.87 -0.93
CA ALA A 70 6.43 5.08 0.42
C ALA A 70 5.91 3.75 0.99
N VAL A 71 6.12 3.52 2.28
CA VAL A 71 5.61 2.37 3.01
C VAL A 71 4.79 2.88 4.20
N THR A 72 3.55 2.44 4.31
CA THR A 72 2.63 2.77 5.40
C THR A 72 1.94 1.51 5.90
N TRP A 73 1.07 1.63 6.90
CA TRP A 73 0.44 0.49 7.57
C TRP A 73 -0.93 0.81 8.15
N GLY A 74 -1.72 -0.24 8.39
CA GLY A 74 -2.84 -0.20 9.31
C GLY A 74 -2.42 -0.23 10.78
N ILE A 75 -3.36 0.08 11.67
CA ILE A 75 -3.23 -0.14 13.12
C ILE A 75 -4.48 -0.94 13.51
N GLY A 76 -4.48 -2.23 13.18
CA GLY A 76 -5.73 -3.00 13.08
C GLY A 76 -6.63 -2.43 11.99
N HIS A 77 -7.94 -2.54 12.17
CA HIS A 77 -8.91 -1.98 11.22
C HIS A 77 -8.95 -0.44 11.29
N LEU A 78 -8.80 0.20 10.12
CA LEU A 78 -8.97 1.65 9.95
C LEU A 78 -10.43 2.06 9.70
N LEU A 79 -11.23 1.10 9.23
CA LEU A 79 -12.64 1.23 8.93
C LEU A 79 -13.41 0.16 9.69
N GLU A 80 -14.66 0.45 10.03
CA GLU A 80 -15.61 -0.51 10.60
C GLU A 80 -16.96 -0.40 9.90
N THR A 81 -17.76 -1.46 9.96
CA THR A 81 -19.12 -1.42 9.43
C THR A 81 -19.96 -0.42 10.22
N ALA A 82 -20.76 0.37 9.53
CA ALA A 82 -21.70 1.26 10.21
C ALA A 82 -22.72 0.45 11.02
N ALA A 83 -23.14 0.99 12.16
CA ALA A 83 -24.20 0.41 12.97
C ALA A 83 -25.58 0.53 12.26
N PRO A 84 -26.59 -0.27 12.68
CA PRO A 84 -27.92 -0.26 12.06
C PRO A 84 -28.58 1.12 11.93
N ASP A 85 -28.41 1.98 12.93
CA ASP A 85 -28.94 3.35 12.95
C ASP A 85 -28.44 4.23 11.79
N ALA A 86 -27.26 3.94 11.25
CA ALA A 86 -26.72 4.62 10.07
C ALA A 86 -27.51 4.32 8.78
N TYR A 87 -28.38 3.30 8.79
CA TYR A 87 -29.19 2.89 7.63
C TYR A 87 -30.64 3.39 7.69
N GLY A 88 -31.08 3.98 8.80
CA GLY A 88 -32.38 4.64 8.91
C GLY A 88 -32.83 4.79 10.36
N ASP A 89 -33.65 5.82 10.62
CA ASP A 89 -34.12 6.14 11.98
C ASP A 89 -34.93 5.00 12.62
N HIS A 90 -35.65 4.22 11.81
CA HIS A 90 -36.42 3.06 12.27
C HIS A 90 -35.53 1.91 12.81
N LEU A 91 -34.21 1.94 12.57
CA LEU A 91 -33.25 0.96 13.06
C LEU A 91 -32.46 1.43 14.28
N LYS A 92 -32.76 2.63 14.82
CA LYS A 92 -32.17 3.13 16.07
C LYS A 92 -32.57 2.28 17.28
N ASN A 93 -33.80 1.78 17.27
CA ASN A 93 -34.34 0.93 18.31
C ASN A 93 -34.37 -0.53 17.84
N TRP A 94 -34.00 -1.45 18.73
CA TRP A 94 -34.01 -2.88 18.44
C TRP A 94 -35.44 -3.43 18.49
N SER A 95 -35.84 -4.15 17.44
CA SER A 95 -37.09 -4.91 17.37
C SER A 95 -36.85 -6.23 16.62
N LEU A 96 -37.62 -7.26 16.95
CA LEU A 96 -37.59 -8.51 16.17
C LEU A 96 -38.18 -8.31 14.77
N ASP A 97 -39.14 -7.39 14.63
CA ASP A 97 -39.85 -7.11 13.36
C ASP A 97 -38.93 -6.49 12.30
N THR A 98 -37.82 -5.89 12.71
CA THR A 98 -36.84 -5.28 11.81
C THR A 98 -35.73 -6.24 11.40
N LEU A 99 -35.76 -7.48 11.91
CA LEU A 99 -34.77 -8.51 11.58
C LEU A 99 -35.24 -9.39 10.40
N PRO A 100 -34.30 -9.82 9.54
CA PRO A 100 -32.88 -9.46 9.52
C PRO A 100 -32.65 -8.07 8.92
N ILE A 101 -31.69 -7.32 9.47
CA ILE A 101 -31.27 -6.03 8.91
C ILE A 101 -30.30 -6.31 7.77
N LEU A 102 -30.74 -6.13 6.52
CA LEU A 102 -29.93 -6.32 5.33
C LEU A 102 -29.85 -5.03 4.50
N PRO A 103 -28.76 -4.25 4.64
CA PRO A 103 -28.59 -3.02 3.87
C PRO A 103 -28.50 -3.29 2.37
N ALA A 104 -29.19 -2.49 1.55
CA ALA A 104 -29.01 -2.50 0.10
C ALA A 104 -27.59 -2.06 -0.32
N GLN A 105 -26.99 -1.15 0.48
CA GLN A 105 -25.61 -0.72 0.33
C GLN A 105 -24.95 -0.71 1.71
N TRP A 106 -23.84 -1.43 1.83
CA TRP A 106 -23.05 -1.46 3.06
C TRP A 106 -22.33 -0.13 3.27
N LYS A 107 -22.50 0.46 4.46
CA LYS A 107 -21.80 1.67 4.87
C LYS A 107 -20.62 1.28 5.76
N VAL A 108 -19.49 1.91 5.52
CA VAL A 108 -18.29 1.81 6.35
C VAL A 108 -17.95 3.18 6.92
N ILE A 109 -17.51 3.21 8.17
CA ILE A 109 -17.13 4.42 8.88
C ILE A 109 -15.66 4.34 9.30
N VAL A 110 -15.02 5.50 9.43
CA VAL A 110 -13.64 5.58 9.94
C VAL A 110 -13.67 5.33 11.44
N LYS A 111 -12.86 4.36 11.89
CA LYS A 111 -12.76 4.03 13.30
C LYS A 111 -12.08 5.19 14.04
N PRO A 112 -12.72 5.81 15.06
CA PRO A 112 -12.20 7.03 15.69
C PRO A 112 -10.77 6.90 16.23
N LYS A 113 -10.46 5.75 16.84
CA LYS A 113 -9.13 5.46 17.42
C LYS A 113 -7.99 5.45 16.40
N THR A 114 -8.29 5.22 15.12
CA THR A 114 -7.29 5.07 14.04
C THR A 114 -7.49 6.10 12.94
N ALA A 115 -8.29 7.14 13.19
CA ALA A 115 -8.63 8.17 12.21
C ALA A 115 -7.43 8.97 11.69
N SER A 116 -6.43 9.24 12.55
CA SER A 116 -5.18 9.89 12.14
C SER A 116 -4.41 9.04 11.12
N GLN A 117 -4.24 7.75 11.40
CA GLN A 117 -3.60 6.82 10.47
C GLN A 117 -4.41 6.67 9.17
N PHE A 118 -5.74 6.61 9.24
CA PHE A 118 -6.59 6.62 8.05
C PHE A 118 -6.35 7.85 7.18
N LYS A 119 -6.18 9.04 7.79
CA LYS A 119 -5.87 10.28 7.06
C LYS A 119 -4.51 10.19 6.35
N VAL A 120 -3.49 9.63 7.02
CA VAL A 120 -2.17 9.38 6.41
C VAL A 120 -2.30 8.45 5.20
N VAL A 121 -2.95 7.29 5.37
CA VAL A 121 -3.12 6.32 4.28
C VAL A 121 -3.90 6.94 3.11
N LYS A 122 -4.99 7.66 3.39
CA LYS A 122 -5.78 8.37 2.38
C LYS A 122 -4.94 9.40 1.61
N GLN A 123 -4.05 10.12 2.31
CA GLN A 123 -3.19 11.12 1.68
C GLN A 123 -2.14 10.45 0.79
N LEU A 124 -1.48 9.40 1.27
CA LEU A 124 -0.50 8.64 0.49
C LEU A 124 -1.11 7.98 -0.74
N LEU A 125 -2.34 7.47 -0.65
CA LEU A 125 -3.07 6.91 -1.78
C LEU A 125 -3.40 7.94 -2.87
N LYS A 126 -3.45 9.24 -2.53
CA LYS A 126 -3.65 10.31 -3.52
C LYS A 126 -2.34 10.78 -4.16
N GLU A 127 -1.23 10.58 -3.46
CA GLU A 127 0.11 10.96 -3.91
C GLU A 127 0.75 9.91 -4.83
N ALA A 128 0.31 8.65 -4.72
CA ALA A 128 0.74 7.53 -5.54
C ALA A 128 -0.10 7.41 -6.82
#